data_AF-Q4T4Y8-F1
#
_entry.id   AF-Q4T4Y8-F1
#
_cell.length_a   1.000
_cell.length_b   1.000
_cell.length_c   1.000
_cell.angle_alpha   90.00
_cell.angle_beta   90.00
_cell.angle_gamma   90.00
#
_symmetry.space_group_name_H-M   'P 1'
#
loop_
_entity.id
_entity.type
_entity.pdbx_description
1 polymer ?
#
loop_
_entity_poly.entity_id
_entity_poly.type
_entity_poly.pdbx_seq_one_letter_code
_entity_poly.pdbx_strand_id
1 'polypeptide(L)'
;CRNDVIKERFSMDWKSDIMLRLAALHIYITVSSARPNQKISLKHVEKEWGLEPFLPLTLLPTVKEKNVCKTLSQLLKTYQHPPPSGNKVPPLQGKLQYMRVLNDLPPFGGILFQTVGLV
;
A
#
# COMPACT_ATOMS: atom_id res chain seq x y z
N CYS A 1 12.72 11.67 -5.39
CA CYS A 1 11.56 11.88 -6.28
C CYS A 1 10.44 10.84 -6.10
N ARG A 2 10.65 9.51 -6.23
CA ARG A 2 9.56 8.53 -6.03
C ARG A 2 9.12 8.37 -4.56
N ASN A 3 10.06 8.55 -3.63
CA ASN A 3 9.78 8.52 -2.19
C ASN A 3 9.02 9.75 -1.70
N ASP A 4 9.18 10.90 -2.34
CA ASP A 4 8.55 12.16 -1.90
C ASP A 4 7.06 12.18 -2.25
N VAL A 5 6.71 11.77 -3.48
CA VAL A 5 5.32 11.63 -3.92
C VAL A 5 4.53 10.65 -3.05
N ILE A 6 5.17 9.57 -2.58
CA ILE A 6 4.53 8.60 -1.67
C ILE A 6 4.37 9.22 -0.28
N LYS A 7 5.41 9.88 0.26
CA LYS A 7 5.37 10.54 1.57
C LYS A 7 4.33 11.66 1.63
N GLU A 8 4.23 12.50 0.61
CA GLU A 8 3.26 13.61 0.54
C GLU A 8 1.83 13.12 0.31
N ARG A 9 1.64 12.03 -0.47
CA ARG A 9 0.32 11.41 -0.65
C ARG A 9 -0.24 10.84 0.66
N PHE A 10 0.59 10.25 1.51
CA PHE A 10 0.17 9.76 2.83
C PHE A 10 0.05 10.88 3.89
N SER A 11 -0.52 12.03 3.51
CA SER A 11 -0.92 13.07 4.46
C SER A 11 -2.08 12.57 5.34
N MET A 12 -2.20 13.15 6.55
CA MET A 12 -3.04 12.69 7.68
C MET A 12 -4.54 12.45 7.41
N ASP A 13 -5.06 12.78 6.23
CA ASP A 13 -6.48 12.64 5.85
C ASP A 13 -6.84 11.28 5.20
N TRP A 14 -5.87 10.42 4.90
CA TRP A 14 -6.18 9.14 4.27
C TRP A 14 -6.71 8.14 5.31
N LYS A 15 -7.87 7.54 5.03
CA LYS A 15 -8.40 6.46 5.87
C LYS A 15 -7.34 5.36 6.02
N SER A 16 -7.09 4.95 7.26
CA SER A 16 -6.08 3.93 7.60
C SER A 16 -6.23 2.66 6.78
N ASP A 17 -7.46 2.22 6.48
CA ASP A 17 -7.75 1.08 5.60
C ASP A 17 -7.12 1.22 4.20
N ILE A 18 -7.20 2.40 3.59
CA ILE A 18 -6.67 2.63 2.24
C ILE A 18 -5.13 2.55 2.26
N MET A 19 -4.51 3.13 3.28
CA MET A 19 -3.06 3.08 3.41
C MET A 19 -2.56 1.64 3.61
N LEU A 20 -3.27 0.84 4.40
CA LEU A 20 -2.94 -0.58 4.60
C LEU A 20 -3.13 -1.40 3.33
N ARG A 21 -4.16 -1.11 2.52
CA ARG A 21 -4.34 -1.73 1.20
C ARG A 21 -3.20 -1.41 0.25
N LEU A 22 -2.80 -0.14 0.17
CA LEU A 22 -1.68 0.30 -0.66
C LEU A 22 -0.37 -0.37 -0.22
N ALA A 23 -0.08 -0.39 1.08
CA ALA A 23 1.10 -1.05 1.63
C ALA A 23 1.11 -2.55 1.33
N ALA A 24 0.00 -3.25 1.57
CA ALA A 24 -0.12 -4.68 1.29
C ALA A 24 0.07 -4.99 -0.22
N LEU A 25 -0.50 -4.19 -1.11
CA LEU A 25 -0.30 -4.32 -2.56
C LEU A 25 1.16 -4.07 -2.94
N HIS A 26 1.80 -3.05 -2.37
CA HIS A 26 3.20 -2.74 -2.64
C HIS A 26 4.13 -3.87 -2.21
N ILE A 27 3.91 -4.44 -1.02
CA ILE A 27 4.61 -5.65 -0.54
C ILE A 27 4.38 -6.80 -1.51
N TYR A 28 3.12 -7.07 -1.85
CA TYR A 28 2.73 -8.18 -2.72
C TYR A 28 3.44 -8.13 -4.07
N ILE A 29 3.34 -6.99 -4.76
CA ILE A 29 3.95 -6.79 -6.08
C ILE A 29 5.48 -6.97 -6.01
N THR A 30 6.12 -6.35 -5.02
CA THR A 30 7.58 -6.38 -4.88
C THR A 30 8.08 -7.79 -4.61
N VAL A 31 7.50 -8.48 -3.63
CA VAL A 31 7.94 -9.82 -3.23
C VAL A 31 7.59 -10.84 -4.32
N SER A 32 6.41 -10.76 -4.93
CA SER A 32 6.06 -11.66 -6.04
C SER A 32 6.93 -11.43 -7.28
N SER A 33 7.39 -10.21 -7.52
CA SER A 33 8.34 -9.94 -8.62
C SER A 33 9.76 -10.43 -8.30
N ALA A 34 10.19 -10.30 -7.05
CA ALA A 34 11.53 -10.73 -6.62
C ALA A 34 11.62 -12.26 -6.41
N ARG A 35 10.55 -12.88 -5.90
CA ARG A 35 10.49 -14.30 -5.50
C ARG A 35 9.11 -14.90 -5.84
N PRO A 36 8.84 -15.22 -7.12
CA PRO A 36 7.49 -15.60 -7.60
C PRO A 36 6.91 -16.87 -6.96
N ASN A 37 7.75 -17.80 -6.54
CA ASN A 37 7.32 -19.05 -5.92
C ASN A 37 7.22 -18.99 -4.39
N GLN A 38 7.61 -17.88 -3.77
CA GLN A 38 7.63 -17.76 -2.32
C GLN A 38 6.26 -17.34 -1.77
N LYS A 39 5.85 -17.96 -0.65
CA LYS A 39 4.71 -17.50 0.14
C LYS A 39 5.06 -16.19 0.85
N ILE A 40 4.19 -15.19 0.70
CA ILE A 40 4.38 -13.87 1.29
C ILE A 40 3.74 -13.85 2.68
N SER A 41 4.55 -13.52 3.68
CA SER A 41 4.11 -13.34 5.07
C SER A 41 4.78 -12.10 5.66
N LEU A 42 4.04 -11.34 6.47
CA LEU A 42 4.54 -10.07 7.00
C LEU A 42 5.84 -10.25 7.81
N LYS A 43 5.92 -11.32 8.62
CA LYS A 43 7.13 -11.68 9.39
C LYS A 43 8.37 -11.89 8.49
N HIS A 44 8.19 -12.54 7.34
CA HIS A 44 9.30 -12.80 6.44
C HIS A 44 9.71 -11.54 5.68
N VAL A 45 8.74 -10.71 5.29
CA VAL A 45 9.01 -9.42 4.65
C VAL A 45 9.76 -8.49 5.60
N GLU A 46 9.31 -8.38 6.85
CA GLU A 46 9.99 -7.59 7.88
C GLU A 46 11.43 -8.06 8.11
N LYS A 47 11.66 -9.37 8.15
CA LYS A 47 13.00 -9.94 8.36
C LYS A 47 13.96 -9.71 7.17
N GLU A 48 13.49 -9.90 5.94
CA GLU A 48 14.36 -9.86 4.75
C GLU A 48 14.49 -8.47 4.13
N TRP A 49 13.42 -7.66 4.16
CA TRP A 49 13.33 -6.38 3.46
C TRP A 49 13.13 -5.18 4.39
N GLY A 50 12.71 -5.43 5.64
CA GLY A 50 12.17 -4.40 6.51
C GLY A 50 10.78 -3.93 6.06
N LEU A 51 10.08 -3.21 6.93
CA LEU A 51 8.76 -2.63 6.64
C LEU A 51 8.84 -1.17 6.17
N GLU A 52 9.95 -0.51 6.46
CA GLU A 52 10.27 0.88 6.12
C GLU A 52 10.12 1.22 4.63
N PRO A 53 10.50 0.33 3.68
CA PRO A 53 10.34 0.62 2.25
C PRO A 53 8.88 0.60 1.77
N PHE A 54 7.99 -0.08 2.52
CA PHE A 54 6.61 -0.35 2.10
C PHE A 54 5.58 0.53 2.77
N LEU A 55 5.94 1.14 3.91
CA LEU A 55 5.04 1.89 4.77
C LEU A 55 5.61 3.28 5.04
N PRO A 56 4.77 4.33 5.04
CA PRO A 56 5.20 5.64 5.48
C PRO A 56 5.63 5.60 6.95
N LEU A 57 6.54 6.50 7.35
CA LEU A 57 7.08 6.58 8.72
C LEU A 57 5.97 6.72 9.78
N THR A 58 4.86 7.35 9.42
CA THR A 58 3.66 7.52 10.25
C THR A 58 2.94 6.19 10.56
N LEU A 59 3.08 5.18 9.70
CA LEU A 59 2.46 3.85 9.89
C LEU A 59 3.42 2.80 10.43
N LEU A 60 4.73 3.04 10.42
CA LEU A 60 5.69 2.14 11.06
C LEU A 60 5.42 1.86 12.55
N PRO A 61 5.06 2.84 13.40
CA PRO A 61 4.73 2.53 14.78
C PRO A 61 3.42 1.74 14.89
N THR A 62 2.45 1.99 14.00
CA THR A 62 1.12 1.37 14.06
C THR A 62 1.12 -0.08 13.58
N VAL A 63 2.09 -0.53 12.77
CA VAL A 63 2.18 -1.96 12.38
C VAL A 63 2.47 -2.90 13.55
N LYS A 64 2.97 -2.38 14.67
CA LYS A 64 3.13 -3.15 15.91
C LYS A 64 1.79 -3.40 16.61
N GLU A 65 0.75 -2.65 16.24
CA GLU A 65 -0.60 -2.89 16.73
C GLU A 65 -1.17 -4.17 16.11
N LYS A 66 -1.75 -5.01 16.98
CA LYS A 66 -2.29 -6.32 16.58
C LYS A 66 -3.28 -6.22 15.41
N ASN A 67 -4.12 -5.18 15.40
CA ASN A 67 -5.13 -4.99 14.36
C ASN A 67 -4.51 -4.66 13.00
N VAL A 68 -3.50 -3.78 12.96
CA VAL A 68 -2.84 -3.40 11.71
C VAL A 68 -2.08 -4.58 11.10
N CYS A 69 -1.28 -5.28 11.92
CA CYS A 69 -0.55 -6.48 11.50
C CYS A 69 -1.51 -7.57 10.99
N LYS A 70 -2.64 -7.75 11.66
CA LYS A 70 -3.69 -8.70 11.25
C LYS A 70 -4.28 -8.31 9.91
N THR A 71 -4.67 -7.05 9.72
CA THR A 71 -5.23 -6.55 8.45
C THR A 71 -4.24 -6.73 7.29
N LEU A 72 -2.98 -6.31 7.45
CA LEU A 72 -1.94 -6.49 6.43
C LEU A 72 -1.75 -7.97 6.09
N SER A 73 -1.67 -8.83 7.10
CA SER A 73 -1.53 -10.28 6.90
C SER A 73 -2.72 -10.89 6.18
N GLN A 74 -3.94 -10.42 6.46
CA GLN A 74 -5.15 -10.87 5.75
C GLN A 74 -5.15 -10.42 4.30
N LEU A 75 -4.84 -9.15 4.02
CA LEU A 75 -4.76 -8.63 2.64
C LEU A 75 -3.74 -9.40 1.80
N LEU A 76 -2.54 -9.64 2.34
CA LEU A 76 -1.49 -10.42 1.67
C LEU A 76 -1.94 -11.86 1.38
N LYS A 77 -2.70 -12.49 2.27
CA LYS A 77 -3.28 -13.82 2.02
C LYS A 77 -4.32 -13.77 0.91
N THR A 78 -5.21 -12.77 0.93
CA THR A 78 -6.22 -12.58 -0.10
C THR A 78 -5.61 -12.35 -1.48
N TYR A 79 -4.52 -11.60 -1.61
CA TYR A 79 -3.85 -11.42 -2.91
C TYR A 79 -3.14 -12.68 -3.41
N GLN A 80 -2.67 -13.54 -2.49
CA GLN A 80 -2.10 -14.84 -2.85
C GLN A 80 -3.17 -15.89 -3.18
N HIS A 81 -4.35 -15.82 -2.57
CA HIS A 81 -5.45 -16.75 -2.79
C HIS A 81 -6.79 -16.00 -2.79
N PRO A 82 -7.10 -15.26 -3.87
CA PRO A 82 -8.34 -14.52 -3.98
C PRO A 82 -9.51 -15.49 -4.14
N PRO A 83 -10.59 -15.36 -3.34
CA PRO A 83 -11.81 -16.10 -3.60
C PRO A 83 -12.49 -15.59 -4.89
N PRO A 84 -13.22 -16.43 -5.64
CA PRO A 84 -13.52 -17.85 -5.41
C PRO A 84 -12.53 -18.84 -6.05
N SER A 85 -11.65 -18.37 -6.95
CA SER A 85 -10.81 -19.22 -7.80
C SER A 85 -9.46 -19.60 -7.21
N GLY A 86 -9.01 -18.95 -6.12
CA GLY A 86 -7.82 -19.32 -5.35
C GLY A 86 -6.47 -19.12 -6.04
N ASN A 87 -6.45 -18.66 -7.30
CA ASN A 87 -5.23 -18.46 -8.08
C ASN A 87 -4.56 -17.13 -7.70
N LYS A 88 -3.25 -17.19 -7.40
CA LYS A 88 -2.41 -16.04 -7.05
C LYS A 88 -2.61 -14.89 -8.03
N VAL A 89 -2.86 -13.68 -7.53
CA VAL A 89 -3.01 -12.47 -8.36
C VAL A 89 -1.69 -12.21 -9.10
N PRO A 90 -1.63 -12.15 -10.44
CA PRO A 90 -0.38 -11.82 -11.12
C PRO A 90 0.15 -10.45 -10.66
N PRO A 91 1.49 -10.25 -10.52
CA PRO A 91 2.05 -8.98 -10.08
C PRO A 91 1.57 -7.78 -10.91
N LEU A 92 1.37 -7.99 -12.22
CA LEU A 92 0.80 -7.00 -13.13
C LEU A 92 -0.61 -6.56 -12.71
N GLN A 93 -1.48 -7.50 -12.33
CA GLN A 93 -2.82 -7.20 -11.85
C GLN A 93 -2.78 -6.50 -10.48
N GLY A 94 -1.86 -6.90 -9.61
CA GLY A 94 -1.60 -6.17 -8.35
C GLY A 94 -1.24 -4.71 -8.59
N LYS A 95 -0.37 -4.43 -9.58
CA LYS A 95 0.02 -3.07 -9.97
C LYS A 95 -1.17 -2.25 -10.48
N LEU A 96 -2.04 -2.85 -11.30
CA LEU A 96 -3.26 -2.18 -11.75
C LEU A 96 -4.22 -1.87 -10.59
N GLN A 97 -4.34 -2.77 -9.62
CA GLN A 97 -5.15 -2.53 -8.43
C GLN A 97 -4.56 -1.41 -7.55
N TYR A 98 -3.22 -1.37 -7.41
CA TYR A 98 -2.53 -0.29 -6.69
C TYR A 98 -2.81 1.07 -7.32
N MET A 99 -2.75 1.17 -8.65
CA MET A 99 -3.09 2.41 -9.36
C MET A 99 -4.56 2.80 -9.22
N ARG A 100 -5.49 1.84 -9.23
CA ARG A 100 -6.92 2.11 -8.99
C ARG A 100 -7.17 2.69 -7.61
N VAL A 101 -6.61 2.08 -6.55
CA VAL A 101 -6.74 2.60 -5.18
C VAL A 101 -6.17 4.01 -5.06
N LEU A 102 -5.08 4.31 -5.78
CA LEU A 102 -4.52 5.67 -5.83
C LEU A 102 -5.38 6.67 -6.61
N ASN A 103 -6.16 6.21 -7.59
CA ASN A 103 -7.03 7.06 -8.41
C ASN A 103 -8.37 7.34 -7.72
N ASP A 104 -8.84 6.42 -6.87
CA ASP A 104 -10.05 6.59 -6.06
C ASP A 104 -9.85 7.56 -4.89
N LEU A 105 -8.60 7.91 -4.59
CA LEU A 105 -8.28 8.93 -3.61
C LEU A 105 -8.56 10.31 -4.18
N PRO A 106 -9.13 11.23 -3.38
CA PRO A 106 -9.37 12.58 -3.85
C PRO A 106 -8.05 13.14 -4.42
N PRO A 107 -8.10 13.83 -5.59
CA PRO A 107 -6.96 14.57 -6.07
C PRO A 107 -6.50 15.48 -4.93
N PHE A 108 -5.18 15.57 -4.75
CA PHE A 108 -4.48 16.28 -3.69
C PHE A 108 -5.32 17.44 -3.17
N GLY A 109 -5.62 17.43 -1.85
CA GLY A 109 -6.45 18.44 -1.19
C GLY A 109 -6.18 19.78 -1.82
N GLY A 110 -7.24 20.34 -2.43
CA GLY A 110 -7.11 21.33 -3.48
C GLY A 110 -6.00 22.33 -3.16
N ILE A 111 -4.98 22.37 -4.01
CA ILE A 111 -4.56 23.69 -4.44
C ILE A 111 -5.75 24.21 -5.25
N LEU A 112 -6.79 24.66 -4.53
CA LEU A 112 -7.49 25.84 -4.94
C LEU A 112 -6.36 26.84 -5.13
N PHE A 113 -5.89 26.95 -6.37
CA PHE A 113 -5.43 28.24 -6.83
C PHE A 113 -6.64 29.13 -6.62
N GLN A 114 -6.74 29.70 -5.42
CA GLN A 114 -7.40 30.97 -5.26
C GLN A 114 -6.53 31.87 -6.11
N THR A 115 -6.91 32.01 -7.38
CA THR A 115 -6.60 33.21 -8.12
C THR A 115 -7.06 34.31 -7.19
N VAL A 116 -6.10 34.91 -6.48
CA VAL A 116 -6.26 36.25 -5.96
C VAL A 116 -6.68 37.05 -7.17
N GLY A 117 -7.98 37.32 -7.26
CA GLY A 117 -8.53 38.33 -8.14
C GLY A 117 -7.94 39.65 -7.67
N LEU A 118 -6.72 39.92 -8.13
CA LEU A 118 -6.07 41.21 -8.07
C LEU A 118 -6.01 41.69 -9.52
N VAL A 119 -7.14 42.17 -10.03
CA VAL A 119 -7.47 43.58 -10.29
C VAL A 119 -8.83 43.68 -10.95
#